data_AF-A0A1B9Y2R0-F1
#
_entry.id   AF-A0A1B9Y2R0-F1
#
_cell.length_a   1.000
_cell.length_b   1.000
_cell.length_c   1.000
_cell.angle_alpha   90.00
_cell.angle_beta   90.00
_cell.angle_gamma   90.00
#
_symmetry.space_group_name_H-M   'P 1'
#
loop_
_entity.id
_entity.type
_entity.pdbx_description
1 polymer ?
#
loop_
_entity_poly.entity_id
_entity_poly.type
_entity_poly.pdbx_seq_one_letter_code
_entity_poly.pdbx_strand_id
1 'polypeptide(L)'
;MNLKKTTDQLNKNIEEETEFVNKISLLKYILVYVPLLFSMFAATNFIGSLVFESVVFDWRRILIQAVFFSIFFRVFHGVRKLWNDGWKK
;
A
#
# COMPACT_ATOMS: atom_id res chain seq x y z
N MET A 1 2.63 -18.87 21.73
CA MET A 1 3.01 -17.64 20.97
C MET A 1 2.82 -16.46 21.90
N ASN A 2 3.87 -15.67 22.19
CA ASN A 2 3.73 -14.53 23.11
C ASN A 2 3.17 -13.33 22.33
N LEU A 3 1.91 -12.97 22.58
CA LEU A 3 1.20 -11.89 21.91
C LEU A 3 1.96 -10.56 22.02
N LYS A 4 2.54 -10.26 23.19
CA LYS A 4 3.32 -9.03 23.40
C LYS A 4 4.53 -8.94 22.46
N LYS A 5 5.32 -10.01 22.37
CA LYS A 5 6.48 -10.08 21.46
C LYS A 5 6.06 -9.93 19.99
N THR A 6 4.89 -10.44 19.63
CA THR A 6 4.35 -10.34 18.28
C THR A 6 3.94 -8.90 17.96
N THR A 7 3.24 -8.23 18.89
CA THR A 7 2.85 -6.82 18.74
C THR A 7 4.06 -5.90 18.63
N ASP A 8 5.08 -6.11 19.47
CA ASP A 8 6.31 -5.30 19.45
C ASP A 8 7.06 -5.45 18.12
N GLN A 9 7.16 -6.68 17.59
CA GLN A 9 7.75 -6.94 16.27
C GLN A 9 6.92 -6.31 15.14
N LEU A 10 5.60 -6.38 15.22
CA LEU A 10 4.72 -5.79 14.21
C LEU A 10 4.89 -4.27 14.16
N ASN A 11 4.89 -3.61 15.32
CA ASN A 11 5.08 -2.17 15.41
C ASN A 11 6.44 -1.74 14.86
N LYS A 12 7.51 -2.48 15.19
CA LYS A 12 8.84 -2.21 14.69
C LYS A 12 8.92 -2.31 13.16
N ASN A 13 8.40 -3.39 12.58
CA ASN A 13 8.39 -3.59 11.12
C ASN A 13 7.62 -2.47 10.42
N ILE A 14 6.47 -2.06 10.97
CA ILE A 14 5.67 -0.98 10.40
C ILE A 14 6.39 0.37 10.47
N GLU A 15 7.15 0.62 11.54
CA GLU A 15 7.96 1.83 11.69
C GLU A 15 9.11 1.85 10.66
N GLU A 16 9.83 0.73 10.50
CA GLU A 16 10.88 0.57 9.49
C GLU A 16 10.35 0.76 8.06
N GLU A 17 9.19 0.20 7.73
CA GLU A 17 8.52 0.41 6.44
C GLU A 17 8.12 1.88 6.24
N THR A 18 7.59 2.53 7.27
CA THR A 18 7.19 3.94 7.20
C THR A 18 8.39 4.85 6.99
N GLU A 19 9.53 4.57 7.62
CA GLU A 19 10.78 5.29 7.39
C GLU A 19 11.31 5.07 5.97
N PHE A 20 11.34 3.82 5.51
CA PHE A 20 11.77 3.48 4.15
C PHE A 20 10.93 4.22 3.10
N VAL A 21 9.60 4.13 3.21
CA VAL A 21 8.68 4.82 2.32
C VAL A 21 8.97 6.32 2.32
N ASN A 22 9.10 6.96 3.48
CA ASN A 22 9.34 8.40 3.54
C ASN A 22 10.72 8.82 3.01
N LYS A 23 11.73 7.94 3.04
CA LYS A 23 13.09 8.21 2.58
C LYS A 23 13.25 8.10 1.07
N ILE A 24 12.49 7.23 0.40
CA ILE A 24 12.60 7.07 -1.06
C ILE A 24 11.95 8.24 -1.80
N SER A 25 12.52 8.61 -2.95
CA SER A 25 11.95 9.64 -3.82
C SER A 25 10.58 9.21 -4.37
N LEU A 26 9.71 10.19 -4.63
CA LEU A 26 8.36 9.95 -5.13
C LEU A 26 8.35 9.07 -6.40
N LEU A 27 9.28 9.33 -7.33
CA LEU A 27 9.40 8.55 -8.56
C LEU A 27 9.74 7.07 -8.27
N LYS A 28 10.72 6.81 -7.39
CA LYS A 28 11.10 5.45 -6.99
C LYS A 28 9.95 4.74 -6.27
N TYR A 29 9.23 5.47 -5.43
CA TYR A 29 8.04 4.96 -4.76
C TYR A 29 6.99 4.50 -5.77
N ILE A 30 6.62 5.37 -6.71
CA ILE A 30 5.63 5.06 -7.75
C ILE A 30 6.08 3.87 -8.60
N LEU A 31 7.36 3.82 -9.01
CA LEU A 31 7.91 2.72 -9.80
C LEU A 31 7.82 1.35 -9.11
N VAL A 32 7.90 1.29 -7.78
CA VAL A 32 7.80 0.04 -7.03
C VAL A 32 6.35 -0.30 -6.70
N TYR A 33 5.58 0.68 -6.22
CA TYR A 33 4.23 0.46 -5.73
C TYR A 33 3.20 0.27 -6.84
N VAL A 34 3.32 0.98 -7.97
CA VAL A 34 2.33 0.85 -9.06
C VAL A 34 2.30 -0.56 -9.65
N PRO A 35 3.42 -1.22 -9.99
CA PRO A 35 3.38 -2.61 -10.46
C PRO A 35 2.80 -3.58 -9.44
N LEU A 36 3.13 -3.40 -8.16
CA LEU A 36 2.59 -4.23 -7.08
C LEU A 36 1.07 -4.07 -6.97
N LEU A 37 0.59 -2.83 -6.89
CA LEU A 37 -0.85 -2.52 -6.80
C LEU A 37 -1.61 -2.96 -8.05
N PHE A 38 -1.03 -2.74 -9.23
CA PHE A 38 -1.59 -3.22 -10.49
C PHE A 38 -1.75 -4.74 -10.47
N SER A 39 -0.72 -5.47 -10.04
CA SER A 39 -0.76 -6.93 -9.99
C SER A 39 -1.83 -7.44 -9.03
N MET A 40 -1.94 -6.83 -7.84
CA MET A 40 -2.99 -7.17 -6.87
C MET A 40 -4.38 -6.89 -7.44
N PHE A 41 -4.61 -5.70 -7.97
CA PHE A 41 -5.91 -5.31 -8.51
C PHE A 41 -6.29 -6.11 -9.76
N ALA A 42 -5.32 -6.41 -10.63
CA ALA A 42 -5.52 -7.25 -11.80
C ALA A 42 -5.87 -8.68 -11.39
N ALA A 43 -5.16 -9.27 -10.43
CA ALA A 43 -5.49 -10.60 -9.92
C ALA A 43 -6.91 -10.64 -9.34
N THR A 44 -7.28 -9.66 -8.51
CA THR A 44 -8.62 -9.60 -7.93
C THR A 44 -9.72 -9.37 -8.97
N ASN A 45 -9.51 -8.47 -9.94
CA ASN A 45 -10.49 -8.25 -11.01
C ASN A 45 -10.60 -9.46 -11.94
N PHE A 46 -9.48 -10.14 -12.21
CA PHE A 46 -9.48 -11.35 -13.02
C PHE A 46 -10.30 -12.45 -12.36
N ILE A 47 -10.03 -12.75 -11.07
CA ILE A 47 -10.83 -13.71 -10.30
C ILE A 47 -12.30 -13.26 -10.26
N GLY A 48 -12.56 -11.97 -10.01
CA GLY A 48 -13.90 -11.41 -10.01
C GLY A 48 -14.63 -11.61 -11.34
N SER A 49 -13.94 -11.42 -12.46
CA SER A 49 -14.50 -11.59 -13.80
C SER A 49 -14.83 -13.05 -14.16
N LEU A 50 -14.16 -14.01 -13.51
CA LEU A 50 -14.47 -15.43 -13.68
C LEU A 50 -15.68 -15.87 -12.85
N VAL A 51 -15.95 -15.20 -11.74
CA VAL A 51 -16.99 -15.58 -10.78
C VAL A 51 -18.28 -14.77 -10.97
N PHE A 52 -18.18 -13.52 -11.43
CA PHE A 52 -19.29 -12.59 -11.51
C PHE A 52 -19.38 -11.95 -12.90
N GLU A 53 -20.50 -12.15 -13.59
CA GLU A 53 -20.75 -11.60 -14.94
C GLU A 53 -20.74 -10.06 -14.98
N SER A 54 -21.01 -9.40 -13.84
CA SER A 54 -20.98 -7.93 -13.74
C SER A 54 -19.58 -7.34 -13.66
N VAL A 55 -18.53 -8.16 -13.51
CA VAL A 55 -17.15 -7.70 -13.35
C VAL A 55 -16.42 -7.77 -14.69
N VAL A 56 -16.22 -6.62 -15.32
CA VAL A 56 -15.45 -6.52 -16.57
C VAL A 56 -14.00 -6.23 -16.26
N PHE A 57 -13.10 -7.09 -16.74
CA PHE A 57 -11.66 -6.87 -16.64
C PHE A 57 -11.22 -5.72 -17.57
N ASP A 58 -10.93 -4.55 -16.99
CA ASP A 58 -10.42 -3.38 -17.69
C ASP A 58 -9.06 -2.95 -17.13
N TRP A 59 -8.00 -3.36 -17.81
CA TRP A 59 -6.62 -3.10 -17.39
C TRP A 59 -6.28 -1.60 -17.32
N ARG A 60 -6.96 -0.73 -18.09
CA ARG A 60 -6.71 0.72 -18.06
C ARG A 60 -7.24 1.31 -16.76
N ARG A 61 -8.47 0.92 -16.38
CA ARG A 61 -9.06 1.31 -15.09
C ARG A 61 -8.22 0.80 -13.92
N ILE A 62 -7.75 -0.45 -14.01
CA ILE A 62 -6.89 -1.05 -12.99
C ILE A 62 -5.56 -0.28 -12.84
N LEU A 63 -4.94 0.12 -13.95
CA LEU A 63 -3.71 0.93 -13.93
C LEU A 63 -3.95 2.31 -13.31
N ILE A 64 -5.04 2.98 -13.70
CA ILE A 64 -5.44 4.27 -13.11
C ILE A 64 -5.61 4.10 -11.59
N GLN A 65 -6.36 3.09 -11.15
CA GLN A 65 -6.53 2.77 -9.73
C GLN A 65 -5.19 2.56 -9.02
N ALA A 66 -4.27 1.77 -9.60
CA ALA A 66 -2.96 1.51 -9.01
C ALA A 66 -2.14 2.81 -8.80
N VAL A 67 -2.17 3.73 -9.77
CA VAL A 67 -1.50 5.03 -9.65
C VAL A 67 -2.11 5.85 -8.51
N PHE A 68 -3.43 6.03 -8.50
CA PHE A 68 -4.13 6.79 -7.46
C PHE A 68 -3.92 6.20 -6.07
N PHE A 69 -4.01 4.88 -5.92
CA PHE A 69 -3.75 4.20 -4.65
C PHE A 69 -2.30 4.35 -4.21
N SER A 70 -1.32 4.35 -5.12
CA SER A 70 0.08 4.62 -4.76
C SER A 70 0.22 6.01 -4.14
N ILE A 71 -0.39 7.03 -4.75
CA ILE A 71 -0.34 8.41 -4.25
C ILE A 71 -1.04 8.50 -2.89
N PHE A 72 -2.21 7.88 -2.77
CA PHE A 72 -2.95 7.80 -1.52
C PHE A 72 -2.12 7.16 -0.39
N PHE A 73 -1.51 6.00 -0.64
CA PHE A 73 -0.67 5.33 0.35
C PHE A 73 0.55 6.18 0.74
N ARG A 74 1.16 6.87 -0.21
CA ARG A 74 2.27 7.79 0.08
C ARG A 74 1.85 8.88 1.06
N VAL A 75 0.71 9.52 0.82
CA VAL A 75 0.16 10.55 1.70
C VAL A 75 -0.18 9.94 3.06
N PHE A 76 -0.82 8.78 3.09
CA PHE A 76 -1.16 8.06 4.31
C PHE A 76 0.06 7.75 5.18
N HIS A 77 1.16 7.26 4.60
CA HIS A 77 2.41 7.03 5.34
C HIS A 77 3.03 8.33 5.88
N GLY A 78 2.90 9.44 5.15
CA GLY A 78 3.32 10.76 5.64
C GLY A 78 2.50 11.23 6.84
N VAL A 79 1.16 11.14 6.75
CA VAL A 79 0.24 11.48 7.84
C VAL A 79 0.49 10.60 9.06
N ARG A 80 0.67 9.29 8.86
CA ARG A 80 0.98 8.35 9.94
C ARG A 80 2.27 8.72 10.66
N LYS A 81 3.31 9.10 9.94
CA LYS A 81 4.58 9.54 10.54
C LYS A 81 4.35 10.78 11.41
N LEU A 82 3.68 11.79 10.89
CA LEU A 82 3.35 13.02 11.65
C LEU A 82 2.54 12.73 12.91
N TRP A 83 1.55 11.83 12.81
CA TRP A 83 0.75 11.40 13.95
C TRP A 83 1.63 10.71 15.00
N ASN A 84 2.44 9.72 14.61
CA ASN A 84 3.33 9.00 15.52
C ASN A 84 4.35 9.92 16.20
N ASP A 85 4.92 10.87 15.46
CA ASP A 85 5.85 11.87 16.02
C ASP A 85 5.15 12.80 17.02
N GLY A 86 3.87 13.11 16.79
CA GLY A 86 3.04 13.90 17.71
C GLY A 86 2.74 13.21 19.03
N TRP A 87 2.63 11.87 19.06
CA TRP A 87 2.45 11.08 20.29
C TRP A 87 3.77 10.80 21.04
N LYS A 88 4.92 11.02 20.40
CA LYS A 88 6.25 10.92 21.02
C LYS A 88 6.72 12.24 21.65
N LYS A 89 6.03 13.36 21.39
CA LYS A 89 6.20 14.65 22.06
C LYS A 89 5.36 14.73 23.31
#